data_AF-A0A6P4ZZ75-F1
#
_entry.id   AF-A0A6P4ZZ75-F1
#
_cell.length_a   1.000
_cell.length_b   1.000
_cell.length_c   1.000
_cell.angle_alpha   90.00
_cell.angle_beta   90.00
_cell.angle_gamma   90.00
#
_symmetry.space_group_name_H-M   'P 1'
#
loop_
_entity.id
_entity.type
_entity.pdbx_description
1 polymer ?
#
loop_
_entity_poly.entity_id
_entity_poly.type
_entity_poly.pdbx_seq_one_letter_code
_entity_poly.pdbx_strand_id
1 'polypeptide(L)'
;MSYSMNLLVSLAVFCTAAHVSCGQSTQEVSARCDYSRGGQAAYTFVLPPSSVHNCGSGSDQEGVSQLRDMVQQLQTNAQQQETKVQQLETKAQQLETKAQQQETEVQRLLTKVQVLETKSLEDKCAEGHKFPGVPSCYHLWKLGCRQSGSYVVSSNVSDVYCDFKNLTLPPGEMPRSCSTLYERGMVSGDYMIDPDGPEAGVEPFSVYCDMDYVPGKGETVISHDSEARTPVTSHSAPGSYMRDVTYHASLDQIRALIYISESCRQFIKYECFQSLMNDANTDYAWWVTWDGRKADYWGGATPGSGMCACGVEGTCDKGQTKCNCDNNDTAWRGDEGFLTHKPDLPVTQLRFGDTASPFHLGFHRLGKLRCS
;
A
#
# COMPACT_ATOMS: atom_id res chain seq x y z
N MET A 1 31.96 17.31 5.52
CA MET A 1 32.07 18.34 6.57
C MET A 1 33.46 18.24 7.15
N SER A 2 34.26 19.30 7.00
CA SER A 2 35.69 19.32 7.36
C SER A 2 35.84 19.33 8.88
N TYR A 3 36.33 18.22 9.46
CA TYR A 3 36.74 18.19 10.86
C TYR A 3 38.22 18.56 10.93
N SER A 4 38.48 19.83 11.23
CA SER A 4 39.81 20.33 11.56
C SER A 4 40.19 19.85 12.97
N MET A 5 40.88 18.71 13.08
CA MET A 5 41.59 18.33 14.31
C MET A 5 42.83 19.22 14.47
N ASN A 6 42.75 20.20 15.36
CA ASN A 6 43.92 20.87 15.91
C ASN A 6 43.66 21.13 17.40
N LEU A 7 44.17 20.24 18.26
CA LEU A 7 44.34 20.55 19.67
C LEU A 7 45.49 19.70 20.25
N LEU A 8 46.71 19.98 19.82
CA LEU A 8 47.91 19.62 20.59
C LEU A 8 47.88 20.47 21.87
N VAL A 9 47.65 19.84 23.02
CA VAL A 9 47.78 20.46 24.34
C VAL A 9 48.91 19.77 25.09
N SER A 10 50.15 20.17 24.80
CA SER A 10 51.26 19.96 25.75
C SER A 10 51.19 21.08 26.79
N LEU A 11 50.70 20.74 27.99
CA LEU A 11 50.79 21.59 29.18
C LEU A 11 52.13 21.31 29.87
N ALA A 12 53.21 21.88 29.34
CA ALA A 12 54.46 21.99 30.08
C ALA A 12 54.41 23.28 30.90
N VAL A 13 54.34 23.15 32.23
CA VAL A 13 54.49 24.28 33.15
C VAL A 13 55.98 24.41 33.48
N PHE A 14 56.61 25.49 33.04
CA PHE A 14 57.96 25.85 33.46
C PHE A 14 57.85 27.02 34.45
N CYS A 15 58.02 26.74 35.75
CA CYS A 15 58.18 27.79 36.75
C CYS A 15 59.67 27.98 37.05
N THR A 16 60.17 29.21 36.93
CA THR A 16 61.53 29.56 37.34
C THR A 16 61.45 30.42 38.61
N ALA A 17 62.18 30.02 39.66
CA ALA A 17 62.25 30.79 40.89
C ALA A 17 63.14 32.01 40.66
N ALA A 18 62.56 33.20 40.63
CA ALA A 18 63.28 34.45 40.37
C ALA A 18 63.33 35.29 41.65
N HIS A 19 64.49 35.24 42.31
CA HIS A 19 64.92 36.06 43.45
C HIS A 19 64.26 35.82 44.82
N VAL A 20 65.11 35.48 45.79
CA VAL A 20 64.84 35.56 47.24
C VAL A 20 65.60 36.77 47.77
N SER A 21 64.91 37.74 48.39
CA SER A 21 65.54 38.88 49.07
C SER A 21 65.29 38.78 50.57
N CYS A 22 66.36 38.88 51.36
CA CYS A 22 66.31 38.70 52.81
C CYS A 22 66.40 40.06 53.51
N GLY A 23 65.30 40.53 54.11
CA GLY A 23 65.26 41.66 55.04
C GLY A 23 65.10 41.18 56.49
N GLN A 24 65.62 41.95 57.46
CA GLN A 24 65.79 41.54 58.87
C GLN A 24 64.51 41.13 59.64
N SER A 25 63.32 41.12 59.04
CA SER A 25 62.08 40.70 59.71
C SER A 25 61.03 40.01 58.85
N THR A 26 61.21 39.85 57.53
CA THR A 26 60.24 39.20 56.61
C THR A 26 60.94 38.63 55.36
N GLN A 27 60.54 37.44 54.90
CA GLN A 27 60.90 36.89 53.58
C GLN A 27 59.75 37.05 52.59
N GLU A 28 60.04 37.62 51.42
CA GLU A 28 59.16 37.61 50.25
C GLU A 28 59.70 36.64 49.21
N VAL A 29 58.85 35.72 48.74
CA VAL A 29 59.16 34.80 47.65
C VAL A 29 58.22 35.10 46.49
N SER A 30 58.82 35.39 45.32
CA SER A 30 58.11 35.67 44.08
C SER A 30 58.37 34.55 43.06
N ALA A 31 57.30 33.93 42.55
CA ALA A 31 57.38 32.93 41.50
C ALA A 31 56.63 33.42 40.25
N ARG A 32 57.26 33.27 39.07
CA ARG A 32 56.63 33.49 37.77
C ARG A 32 56.48 32.14 37.07
N CYS A 33 55.27 31.86 36.61
CA CYS A 33 54.96 30.66 35.85
C CYS A 33 54.40 31.08 34.49
N ASP A 34 55.05 30.59 33.43
CA ASP A 34 54.62 30.76 32.05
C ASP A 34 53.82 29.53 31.61
N TYR A 35 52.60 29.76 31.10
CA TYR A 35 51.76 28.70 30.55
C TYR A 35 51.91 28.62 29.03
N SER A 36 51.83 27.42 28.46
CA SER A 36 52.03 27.14 27.03
C SER A 36 51.08 27.86 26.06
N ARG A 37 50.05 28.57 26.55
CA ARG A 37 49.17 29.48 25.77
C ARG A 37 49.45 30.97 25.99
N GLY A 38 50.66 31.35 26.42
CA GLY A 38 51.07 32.75 26.57
C GLY A 38 50.49 33.49 27.78
N GLY A 39 49.91 32.76 28.73
CA GLY A 39 49.48 33.32 30.00
C GLY A 39 50.63 33.41 30.99
N GLN A 40 50.78 34.56 31.66
CA GLN A 40 51.73 34.77 32.76
C GLN A 40 50.96 34.95 34.07
N ALA A 41 51.30 34.14 35.07
CA ALA A 41 50.84 34.35 36.44
C ALA A 41 52.05 34.58 37.36
N ALA A 42 51.95 35.62 38.18
CA ALA A 42 52.95 35.97 39.19
C ALA A 42 52.32 35.83 40.58
N TYR A 43 52.96 35.05 41.46
CA TYR A 43 52.51 34.82 42.82
C TYR A 43 53.55 35.36 43.80
N THR A 44 53.10 36.17 44.76
CA THR A 44 53.95 36.73 45.83
C THR A 44 53.39 36.30 47.17
N PHE A 45 54.24 35.70 48.01
CA PHE A 45 53.85 35.23 49.34
C PHE A 45 54.66 35.95 50.42
N VAL A 46 53.97 36.43 51.47
CA VAL A 46 54.57 37.08 52.65
C VAL A 46 54.39 36.15 53.85
N LEU A 47 55.50 35.68 54.44
CA LEU A 47 55.47 34.75 55.56
C LEU A 47 55.49 35.49 56.93
N PRO A 48 54.70 35.06 57.93
CA PRO A 48 54.59 35.73 59.24
C PRO A 48 55.81 35.50 60.18
N PRO A 49 55.98 36.34 61.24
CA PRO A 49 57.26 36.50 61.94
C PRO A 49 57.68 35.41 62.94
N SER A 50 56.88 34.34 63.12
CA SER A 50 57.19 33.27 64.10
C SER A 50 58.06 32.14 63.53
N SER A 51 58.61 32.31 62.33
CA SER A 51 59.50 31.33 61.67
C SER A 51 60.93 31.81 61.49
N VAL A 52 61.34 32.90 62.16
CA VAL A 52 62.73 33.37 62.11
C VAL A 52 63.59 32.50 63.03
N HIS A 53 63.88 31.29 62.56
CA HIS A 53 65.04 30.52 63.00
C HIS A 53 66.04 30.44 61.86
N ASN A 54 67.23 30.98 62.12
CA ASN A 54 68.50 30.79 61.43
C ASN A 54 68.46 30.44 59.93
N CYS A 55 68.97 31.37 59.12
CA CYS A 55 69.62 30.98 57.86
C CYS A 55 70.71 29.95 58.15
N GLY A 56 70.40 28.68 57.91
CA GLY A 56 71.32 27.55 57.93
C GLY A 56 71.01 26.53 59.04
N SER A 57 70.28 25.46 58.69
CA SER A 57 70.53 24.06 59.11
C SER A 57 69.39 23.10 58.75
N GLY A 58 69.67 22.13 57.87
CA GLY A 58 69.25 20.72 58.01
C GLY A 58 67.79 20.27 57.83
N SER A 59 66.75 21.03 58.22
CA SER A 59 65.37 20.48 58.32
C SER A 59 64.40 20.87 57.19
N ASP A 60 64.66 21.94 56.43
CA ASP A 60 63.81 22.36 55.30
C ASP A 60 64.19 21.68 53.96
N GLN A 61 65.35 21.02 53.92
CA GLN A 61 65.80 20.30 52.72
C GLN A 61 65.01 19.01 52.48
N GLU A 62 64.47 18.39 53.53
CA GLU A 62 63.79 17.10 53.46
C GLU A 62 62.39 17.23 52.81
N GLY A 63 61.62 18.24 53.20
CA GLY A 63 60.32 18.56 52.57
C GLY A 63 60.45 19.03 51.12
N VAL A 64 61.49 19.81 50.81
CA VAL A 64 61.79 20.23 49.42
C VAL A 64 62.28 19.05 48.57
N SER A 65 62.99 18.09 49.15
CA SER A 65 63.37 16.85 48.49
C SER A 65 62.15 15.97 48.18
N GLN A 66 61.24 15.77 49.14
CA GLN A 66 60.00 15.02 48.93
C GLN A 66 59.11 15.65 47.85
N LEU A 67 58.96 16.98 47.85
CA LEU A 67 58.23 17.70 46.80
C LEU A 67 58.88 17.53 45.43
N ARG A 68 60.22 17.54 45.35
CA ARG A 68 60.96 17.28 44.11
C ARG A 68 60.71 15.87 43.59
N ASP A 69 60.74 14.88 44.46
CA ASP A 69 60.48 13.48 44.11
C ASP A 69 59.04 13.27 43.61
N MET A 70 58.05 13.90 44.28
CA MET A 70 56.65 13.90 43.82
C MET A 70 56.48 14.57 42.46
N VAL A 71 57.14 15.70 42.21
CA VAL A 71 57.10 16.39 40.91
C VAL A 71 57.74 15.52 39.83
N GLN A 72 58.87 14.88 40.12
CA GLN A 72 59.50 13.94 39.19
C GLN A 72 58.59 12.76 38.88
N GLN A 73 57.93 12.18 39.88
CA GLN A 73 56.96 11.10 39.70
C GLN A 73 55.75 11.52 38.85
N LEU A 74 55.23 12.74 39.07
CA LEU A 74 54.14 13.28 38.26
C LEU A 74 54.58 13.53 36.81
N GLN A 75 55.82 13.97 36.58
CA GLN A 75 56.39 14.12 35.25
C GLN A 75 56.50 12.78 34.51
N THR A 76 56.97 11.71 35.17
CA THR A 76 57.02 10.37 34.57
C THR A 76 55.62 9.84 34.25
N ASN A 77 54.66 10.03 35.16
CA ASN A 77 53.26 9.63 34.91
C ASN A 77 52.65 10.39 33.73
N ALA A 78 52.93 11.70 33.60
CA ALA A 78 52.47 12.52 32.49
C ALA A 78 53.06 12.07 31.15
N GLN A 79 54.37 11.79 31.09
CA GLN A 79 55.00 11.22 29.89
C GLN A 79 54.42 9.85 29.51
N GLN A 80 54.11 9.01 30.51
CA GLN A 80 53.47 7.72 30.27
C GLN A 80 52.03 7.88 29.75
N GLN A 81 51.29 8.89 30.17
CA GLN A 81 49.96 9.18 29.61
C GLN A 81 50.07 9.72 28.18
N GLU A 82 51.04 10.59 27.89
CA GLU A 82 51.26 11.15 26.56
C GLU A 82 51.57 10.03 25.53
N THR A 83 52.41 9.05 25.90
CA THR A 83 52.68 7.90 25.04
C THR A 83 51.44 7.02 24.81
N LYS A 84 50.56 6.85 25.81
CA LYS A 84 49.28 6.15 25.63
C LYS A 84 48.32 6.90 24.71
N VAL A 85 48.29 8.23 24.79
CA VAL A 85 47.47 9.07 23.90
C VAL A 85 47.94 8.93 22.45
N GLN A 86 49.25 9.02 22.19
CA GLN A 86 49.81 8.80 20.85
C GLN A 86 49.50 7.40 20.29
N GLN A 87 49.52 6.37 21.15
CA GLN A 87 49.10 5.01 20.75
C GLN A 87 47.61 4.91 20.44
N LEU A 88 46.75 5.65 21.13
CA LEU A 88 45.32 5.69 20.84
C LEU A 88 45.03 6.46 19.54
N GLU A 89 45.73 7.56 19.29
CA GLU A 89 45.62 8.34 18.06
C GLU A 89 46.00 7.52 16.83
N THR A 90 47.11 6.77 16.89
CA THR A 90 47.52 5.88 15.79
C THR A 90 46.52 4.75 15.55
N LYS A 91 45.91 4.19 16.60
CA LYS A 91 44.80 3.22 16.46
C LYS A 91 43.54 3.85 15.85
N ALA A 92 43.21 5.08 16.23
CA ALA A 92 42.06 5.79 15.67
C ALA A 92 42.24 6.02 14.16
N GLN A 93 43.43 6.47 13.73
CA GLN A 93 43.76 6.62 12.30
C GLN A 93 43.68 5.29 11.53
N GLN A 94 44.12 4.18 12.13
CA GLN A 94 43.98 2.85 11.53
C GLN A 94 42.51 2.40 11.40
N LEU A 95 41.66 2.72 12.38
CA LEU A 95 40.24 2.40 12.30
C LEU A 95 39.54 3.25 11.23
N GLU A 96 39.92 4.52 11.10
CA GLU A 96 39.37 5.42 10.09
C GLU A 96 39.69 4.96 8.66
N THR A 97 40.93 4.52 8.40
CA THR A 97 41.30 3.97 7.07
C THR A 97 40.55 2.69 6.73
N LYS A 98 40.31 1.81 7.72
CA LYS A 98 39.47 0.62 7.53
C LYS A 98 38.01 0.96 7.24
N ALA A 99 37.46 1.97 7.90
CA ALA A 99 36.09 2.43 7.66
C ALA A 99 35.94 2.97 6.23
N GLN A 100 36.89 3.79 5.76
CA GLN A 100 36.91 4.28 4.38
C GLN A 100 37.01 3.14 3.35
N GLN A 101 37.85 2.13 3.63
CA GLN A 101 37.96 0.95 2.76
C GLN A 101 36.64 0.18 2.67
N GLN A 102 35.96 -0.05 3.80
CA GLN A 102 34.65 -0.69 3.83
C GLN A 102 33.59 0.13 3.07
N GLU A 103 33.58 1.45 3.22
CA GLU A 103 32.67 2.33 2.49
C GLU A 103 32.86 2.21 0.97
N THR A 104 34.11 2.14 0.52
CA THR A 104 34.43 1.94 -0.90
C THR A 104 33.94 0.59 -1.43
N GLU A 105 34.08 -0.47 -0.63
CA GLU A 105 33.59 -1.82 -0.97
C GLU A 105 32.06 -1.84 -1.09
N VAL A 106 31.35 -1.18 -0.18
CA VAL A 106 29.89 -1.03 -0.20
C VAL A 106 29.43 -0.30 -1.45
N GLN A 107 30.06 0.82 -1.80
CA GLN A 107 29.74 1.55 -3.04
C GLN A 107 29.95 0.69 -4.28
N ARG A 108 31.05 -0.07 -4.34
CA ARG A 108 31.32 -1.02 -5.43
C ARG A 108 30.25 -2.10 -5.54
N LEU A 109 29.78 -2.63 -4.41
CA LEU A 109 28.70 -3.63 -4.39
C LEU A 109 27.37 -3.03 -4.84
N LEU A 110 27.04 -1.80 -4.43
CA LEU A 110 25.85 -1.09 -4.88
C LEU A 110 25.82 -0.92 -6.40
N THR A 111 26.93 -0.49 -7.01
CA THR A 111 27.02 -0.39 -8.48
C THR A 111 26.84 -1.75 -9.16
N LYS A 112 27.40 -2.83 -8.59
CA LYS A 112 27.22 -4.18 -9.15
C LYS A 112 25.76 -4.64 -9.07
N VAL A 113 25.05 -4.35 -7.98
CA VAL A 113 23.62 -4.67 -7.84
C VAL A 113 22.81 -3.93 -8.90
N GLN A 114 23.04 -2.63 -9.10
CA GLN A 114 22.36 -1.85 -10.15
C GLN A 114 22.60 -2.42 -11.57
N VAL A 115 23.82 -2.87 -11.86
CA VAL A 115 24.16 -3.50 -13.15
C VAL A 115 23.50 -4.87 -13.32
N LEU A 116 23.36 -5.65 -12.24
CA LEU A 116 22.67 -6.94 -12.27
C LEU A 116 21.15 -6.76 -12.41
N GLU A 117 20.58 -5.76 -11.76
CA GLU A 117 19.17 -5.39 -11.91
C GLU A 117 18.86 -4.99 -13.35
N THR A 118 19.67 -4.12 -13.95
CA THR A 118 19.50 -3.70 -15.36
C THR A 118 19.67 -4.84 -16.36
N LYS A 119 20.68 -5.71 -16.19
CA LYS A 119 20.85 -6.91 -17.04
C LYS A 119 19.75 -7.97 -16.87
N SER A 120 19.11 -8.03 -15.71
CA SER A 120 17.98 -8.94 -15.44
C SER A 120 16.64 -8.42 -16.01
N LEU A 121 16.56 -7.12 -16.29
CA LEU A 121 15.36 -6.46 -16.81
C LEU A 121 15.29 -6.45 -18.34
N GLU A 122 16.42 -6.59 -19.04
CA GLU A 122 16.48 -6.38 -20.49
C GLU A 122 15.89 -7.47 -21.41
N ASP A 123 15.36 -8.61 -20.93
CA ASP A 123 14.63 -9.54 -21.85
C ASP A 123 13.78 -10.59 -21.11
N LYS A 124 12.81 -10.15 -20.29
CA LYS A 124 11.77 -11.08 -19.80
C LYS A 124 10.54 -11.08 -20.68
N CYS A 125 10.12 -9.91 -21.15
CA CYS A 125 8.78 -9.71 -21.74
C CYS A 125 8.79 -9.48 -23.25
N ALA A 126 9.90 -9.82 -23.93
CA ALA A 126 10.04 -9.71 -25.37
C ALA A 126 9.09 -10.67 -26.12
N GLU A 127 8.77 -10.30 -27.36
CA GLU A 127 7.83 -11.00 -28.22
C GLU A 127 8.19 -12.49 -28.38
N GLY A 128 7.26 -13.38 -28.04
CA GLY A 128 7.45 -14.84 -28.13
C GLY A 128 7.93 -15.55 -26.85
N HIS A 129 8.16 -14.83 -25.75
CA HIS A 129 8.46 -15.47 -24.46
C HIS A 129 7.25 -16.19 -23.87
N LYS A 130 7.39 -17.49 -23.62
CA LYS A 130 6.46 -18.29 -22.83
C LYS A 130 6.84 -18.16 -21.37
N PHE A 131 5.88 -17.82 -20.51
CA PHE A 131 6.07 -17.79 -19.06
C PHE A 131 5.32 -18.96 -18.40
N PRO A 132 5.88 -20.18 -18.41
CA PRO A 132 5.24 -21.31 -17.73
C PRO A 132 5.07 -20.98 -16.25
N GLY A 133 3.83 -21.03 -15.77
CA GLY A 133 3.50 -20.83 -14.34
C GLY A 133 3.18 -19.40 -13.92
N VAL A 134 3.18 -18.42 -14.83
CA VAL A 134 2.61 -17.09 -14.53
C VAL A 134 1.11 -17.13 -14.79
N PRO A 135 0.25 -16.89 -13.78
CA PRO A 135 -1.18 -17.22 -13.89
C PRO A 135 -2.01 -16.17 -14.63
N SER A 136 -1.55 -14.92 -14.75
CA SER A 136 -2.32 -13.83 -15.36
C SER A 136 -1.45 -12.68 -15.86
N CYS A 137 -2.06 -11.78 -16.67
CA CYS A 137 -1.43 -10.55 -17.12
C CYS A 137 -0.98 -9.66 -15.95
N TYR A 138 -1.73 -9.63 -14.85
CA TYR A 138 -1.35 -8.87 -13.66
C TYR A 138 -0.01 -9.35 -13.08
N HIS A 139 0.22 -10.66 -13.05
CA HIS A 139 1.50 -11.21 -12.59
C HIS A 139 2.65 -10.90 -13.54
N LEU A 140 2.43 -10.92 -14.85
CA LEU A 140 3.42 -10.45 -15.83
C LEU A 140 3.78 -8.98 -15.60
N TRP A 141 2.79 -8.15 -15.32
CA TRP A 141 3.01 -6.74 -15.01
C TRP A 141 3.78 -6.53 -13.70
N LYS A 142 3.50 -7.32 -12.64
CA LYS A 142 4.30 -7.33 -11.40
C LYS A 142 5.76 -7.71 -11.65
N LEU A 143 6.02 -8.61 -12.61
CA LEU A 143 7.37 -9.01 -13.01
C LEU A 143 8.12 -7.93 -13.83
N GLY A 144 7.46 -6.81 -14.14
CA GLY A 144 8.04 -5.69 -14.87
C GLY A 144 7.66 -5.62 -16.35
N CYS A 145 6.75 -6.47 -16.84
CA CYS A 145 6.28 -6.38 -18.22
C CYS A 145 5.47 -5.10 -18.44
N ARG A 146 5.75 -4.40 -19.55
CA ARG A 146 5.10 -3.13 -19.91
C ARG A 146 4.62 -3.07 -21.37
N GLN A 147 5.03 -3.99 -22.22
CA GLN A 147 4.66 -4.01 -23.63
C GLN A 147 3.33 -4.76 -23.83
N SER A 148 2.26 -4.09 -24.25
CA SER A 148 1.01 -4.80 -24.54
C SER A 148 1.20 -5.82 -25.67
N GLY A 149 0.56 -6.98 -25.56
CA GLY A 149 0.69 -8.06 -26.53
C GLY A 149 0.03 -9.36 -26.08
N SER A 150 0.10 -10.39 -26.91
CA SER A 150 -0.37 -11.74 -26.54
C SER A 150 0.71 -12.49 -25.76
N TYR A 151 0.35 -13.00 -24.59
CA TYR A 151 1.23 -13.75 -23.69
C TYR A 151 0.66 -15.13 -23.38
N VAL A 152 1.54 -16.13 -23.29
CA VAL A 152 1.17 -17.45 -22.77
C VAL A 152 1.24 -17.41 -21.24
N VAL A 153 0.09 -17.36 -20.60
CA VAL A 153 -0.11 -17.46 -19.15
C VAL A 153 -0.74 -18.81 -18.81
N SER A 154 -0.44 -19.35 -17.63
CA SER A 154 -0.87 -20.67 -17.14
C SER A 154 -0.24 -21.88 -17.88
N SER A 155 -0.29 -23.06 -17.23
CA SER A 155 0.10 -24.35 -17.82
C SER A 155 -0.78 -24.79 -18.99
N ASN A 156 -1.86 -24.08 -19.27
CA ASN A 156 -2.92 -24.50 -20.20
C ASN A 156 -2.84 -23.87 -21.61
N VAL A 157 -1.74 -23.18 -21.96
CA VAL A 157 -1.37 -22.81 -23.34
C VAL A 157 -2.42 -21.97 -24.10
N SER A 158 -3.15 -21.08 -23.42
CA SER A 158 -3.96 -20.07 -24.11
C SER A 158 -3.21 -18.75 -24.20
N ASP A 159 -3.13 -18.18 -25.41
CA ASP A 159 -2.66 -16.81 -25.59
C ASP A 159 -3.67 -15.84 -24.97
N VAL A 160 -3.25 -15.06 -23.98
CA VAL A 160 -4.04 -13.98 -23.39
C VAL A 160 -3.46 -12.66 -23.85
N TYR A 161 -4.30 -11.79 -24.41
CA TYR A 161 -3.89 -10.44 -24.75
C TYR A 161 -3.81 -9.59 -23.48
N CYS A 162 -2.59 -9.22 -23.08
CA CYS A 162 -2.36 -8.34 -21.94
C CYS A 162 -2.22 -6.90 -22.43
N ASP A 163 -3.18 -6.06 -22.06
CA ASP A 163 -3.09 -4.63 -22.32
C ASP A 163 -2.46 -3.88 -21.14
N PHE A 164 -1.12 -3.78 -21.14
CA PHE A 164 -0.39 -3.06 -20.10
C PHE A 164 -0.51 -1.54 -20.21
N LYS A 165 -1.03 -1.00 -21.32
CA LYS A 165 -1.30 0.44 -21.45
C LYS A 165 -2.39 0.91 -20.48
N ASN A 166 -3.30 0.02 -20.08
CA ASN A 166 -4.33 0.30 -19.07
C ASN A 166 -3.87 0.00 -17.62
N LEU A 167 -2.64 -0.50 -17.44
CA LEU A 167 -1.99 -0.75 -16.15
C LEU A 167 -0.97 0.35 -15.84
N THR A 168 -1.40 1.62 -15.97
CA THR A 168 -0.54 2.81 -15.86
C THR A 168 -0.05 3.10 -14.43
N LEU A 169 -0.75 2.58 -13.42
CA LEU A 169 -0.49 2.87 -12.01
C LEU A 169 0.25 1.72 -11.35
N PRO A 170 1.35 1.94 -10.58
CA PRO A 170 2.07 0.89 -9.87
C PRO A 170 1.14 0.05 -8.97
N PRO A 171 1.53 -1.18 -8.56
CA PRO A 171 0.61 -2.11 -7.89
C PRO A 171 -0.01 -1.51 -6.62
N GLY A 172 0.72 -0.63 -5.91
CA GLY A 172 0.24 0.08 -4.73
C GLY A 172 -0.65 1.31 -5.00
N GLU A 173 -0.89 1.67 -6.26
CA GLU A 173 -1.65 2.86 -6.66
C GLU A 173 -2.90 2.54 -7.49
N MET A 174 -3.18 1.26 -7.72
CA MET A 174 -4.32 0.80 -8.50
C MET A 174 -5.64 1.28 -7.87
N PRO A 175 -6.53 1.91 -8.65
CA PRO A 175 -7.80 2.42 -8.13
C PRO A 175 -8.69 1.25 -7.71
N ARG A 176 -9.42 1.41 -6.61
CA ARG A 176 -10.32 0.36 -6.11
C ARG A 176 -11.65 0.31 -6.86
N SER A 177 -12.09 1.44 -7.41
CA SER A 177 -13.35 1.56 -8.12
C SER A 177 -13.34 2.73 -9.11
N CYS A 178 -14.37 2.79 -9.97
CA CYS A 178 -14.60 3.93 -10.82
C CYS A 178 -14.87 5.23 -10.04
N SER A 179 -15.42 5.14 -8.82
CA SER A 179 -15.60 6.30 -7.94
C SER A 179 -14.25 6.94 -7.56
N THR A 180 -13.22 6.13 -7.27
CA THR A 180 -11.86 6.64 -7.04
C THR A 180 -11.26 7.28 -8.28
N LEU A 181 -11.53 6.72 -9.47
CA LEU A 181 -11.08 7.30 -10.74
C LEU A 181 -11.78 8.63 -11.03
N TYR A 182 -13.07 8.74 -10.75
CA TYR A 182 -13.84 9.98 -10.89
C TYR A 182 -13.25 11.10 -10.02
N GLU A 183 -12.95 10.82 -8.74
CA GLU A 183 -12.30 11.77 -7.82
C GLU A 183 -10.94 12.26 -8.32
N ARG A 184 -10.23 11.44 -9.10
CA ARG A 184 -8.96 11.79 -9.74
C ARG A 184 -9.13 12.59 -11.05
N GLY A 185 -10.37 12.91 -11.43
CA GLY A 185 -10.68 13.68 -12.65
C GLY A 185 -10.58 12.85 -13.94
N MET A 186 -10.68 11.53 -13.84
CA MET A 186 -10.70 10.64 -15.01
C MET A 186 -12.06 10.73 -15.72
N VAL A 187 -12.07 10.43 -17.02
CA VAL A 187 -13.27 10.45 -17.87
C VAL A 187 -13.83 9.05 -18.09
N SER A 188 -14.99 8.93 -18.74
CA SER A 188 -15.57 7.63 -19.08
C SER A 188 -14.65 6.80 -19.97
N GLY A 189 -14.55 5.49 -19.70
CA GLY A 189 -13.66 4.59 -20.43
C GLY A 189 -13.40 3.27 -19.70
N ASP A 190 -12.61 2.40 -20.33
CA ASP A 190 -12.19 1.14 -19.72
C ASP A 190 -10.96 1.33 -18.82
N TYR A 191 -11.04 0.85 -17.58
CA TYR A 191 -9.99 0.94 -16.58
C TYR A 191 -9.79 -0.37 -15.84
N MET A 192 -8.56 -0.62 -15.42
CA MET A 192 -8.26 -1.69 -14.46
C MET A 192 -8.53 -1.18 -13.04
N ILE A 193 -9.33 -1.93 -12.28
CA ILE A 193 -9.60 -1.67 -10.86
C ILE A 193 -9.25 -2.89 -10.00
N ASP A 194 -8.96 -2.64 -8.72
CA ASP A 194 -8.64 -3.65 -7.71
C ASP A 194 -9.49 -3.40 -6.43
N PRO A 195 -10.75 -3.90 -6.40
CA PRO A 195 -11.69 -3.55 -5.35
C PRO A 195 -11.31 -4.00 -3.94
N ASP A 196 -10.75 -5.20 -3.76
CA ASP A 196 -10.24 -5.70 -2.48
C ASP A 196 -8.86 -5.13 -2.14
N GLY A 197 -8.15 -4.63 -3.15
CA GLY A 197 -6.90 -3.90 -3.01
C GLY A 197 -5.70 -4.80 -3.23
N PRO A 198 -4.51 -4.20 -3.39
CA PRO A 198 -3.34 -4.95 -3.80
C PRO A 198 -3.01 -6.04 -2.80
N GLU A 199 -2.84 -7.26 -3.32
CA GLU A 199 -2.45 -8.46 -2.57
C GLU A 199 -3.53 -8.99 -1.60
N ALA A 200 -4.79 -8.55 -1.72
CA ALA A 200 -5.90 -9.04 -0.91
C ALA A 200 -6.54 -10.36 -1.39
N GLY A 201 -6.09 -10.89 -2.54
CA GLY A 201 -6.37 -12.26 -3.00
C GLY A 201 -7.25 -12.35 -4.23
N VAL A 202 -8.01 -11.31 -4.58
CA VAL A 202 -8.72 -11.20 -5.86
C VAL A 202 -7.85 -10.43 -6.84
N GLU A 203 -7.77 -10.90 -8.09
CA GLU A 203 -6.97 -10.21 -9.10
C GLU A 203 -7.69 -8.96 -9.63
N PRO A 204 -6.95 -7.89 -9.96
CA PRO A 204 -7.52 -6.74 -10.65
C PRO A 204 -8.17 -7.12 -11.98
N PHE A 205 -9.17 -6.34 -12.40
CA PHE A 205 -9.90 -6.59 -13.63
C PHE A 205 -10.32 -5.31 -14.34
N SER A 206 -10.54 -5.44 -15.64
CA SER A 206 -10.98 -4.35 -16.49
C SER A 206 -12.49 -4.15 -16.35
N VAL A 207 -12.89 -2.90 -16.17
CA VAL A 207 -14.29 -2.46 -16.08
C VAL A 207 -14.49 -1.24 -16.97
N TYR A 208 -15.73 -1.03 -17.41
CA TYR A 208 -16.09 0.26 -17.98
C TYR A 208 -16.53 1.19 -16.86
N CYS A 209 -15.86 2.34 -16.74
CA CYS A 209 -16.27 3.43 -15.87
C CYS A 209 -17.13 4.42 -16.63
N ASP A 210 -18.35 4.60 -16.17
CA ASP A 210 -19.32 5.55 -16.69
C ASP A 210 -19.35 6.76 -15.74
N MET A 211 -18.57 7.78 -16.09
CA MET A 211 -18.40 9.00 -15.27
C MET A 211 -19.49 10.05 -15.53
N ASP A 212 -20.29 9.83 -16.58
CA ASP A 212 -21.26 10.80 -17.08
C ASP A 212 -22.71 10.40 -16.74
N TYR A 213 -22.98 9.11 -16.47
CA TYR A 213 -24.33 8.60 -16.25
C TYR A 213 -24.98 9.09 -14.95
N VAL A 214 -24.21 9.17 -13.86
CA VAL A 214 -24.69 9.73 -12.58
C VAL A 214 -23.85 10.96 -12.23
N PRO A 215 -24.44 12.17 -12.19
CA PRO A 215 -23.69 13.38 -11.85
C PRO A 215 -22.96 13.25 -10.51
N GLY A 216 -21.66 13.53 -10.49
CA GLY A 216 -20.86 13.49 -9.27
C GLY A 216 -20.37 12.10 -8.85
N LYS A 217 -20.59 11.05 -9.64
CA LYS A 217 -20.21 9.68 -9.31
C LYS A 217 -19.58 8.96 -10.50
N GLY A 218 -18.53 8.17 -10.25
CA GLY A 218 -18.00 7.24 -11.22
C GLY A 218 -18.66 5.88 -11.10
N GLU A 219 -19.55 5.52 -12.04
CA GLU A 219 -20.25 4.25 -11.97
C GLU A 219 -19.43 3.13 -12.64
N THR A 220 -19.20 2.05 -11.91
CA THR A 220 -18.55 0.84 -12.41
C THR A 220 -19.57 -0.05 -13.11
N VAL A 221 -19.33 -0.38 -14.37
CA VAL A 221 -20.28 -1.13 -15.21
C VAL A 221 -19.69 -2.48 -15.62
N ILE A 222 -20.39 -3.57 -15.27
CA ILE A 222 -20.00 -4.94 -15.61
C ILE A 222 -20.99 -5.55 -16.61
N SER A 223 -20.49 -5.91 -17.78
CA SER A 223 -21.24 -6.57 -18.86
C SER A 223 -21.33 -8.09 -18.69
N HIS A 224 -22.31 -8.68 -19.37
CA HIS A 224 -22.52 -10.13 -19.43
C HIS A 224 -23.20 -10.55 -20.75
N ASP A 225 -23.30 -11.86 -20.97
CA ASP A 225 -23.80 -12.47 -22.21
C ASP A 225 -25.34 -12.50 -22.37
N SER A 226 -26.09 -11.80 -21.53
CA SER A 226 -27.56 -11.94 -21.41
C SER A 226 -28.31 -10.59 -21.48
N GLU A 227 -27.69 -9.60 -22.13
CA GLU A 227 -28.20 -8.22 -22.20
C GLU A 227 -29.27 -7.98 -23.29
N ALA A 228 -29.36 -8.90 -24.24
CA ALA A 228 -30.34 -8.86 -25.32
C ALA A 228 -31.70 -9.38 -24.88
N ARG A 229 -32.76 -8.82 -25.47
CA ARG A 229 -34.13 -9.33 -25.32
C ARG A 229 -34.19 -10.74 -25.94
N THR A 230 -34.38 -11.75 -25.10
CA THR A 230 -34.25 -13.16 -25.48
C THR A 230 -35.60 -13.87 -25.34
N PRO A 231 -36.08 -14.59 -26.38
CA PRO A 231 -37.34 -15.33 -26.32
C PRO A 231 -37.26 -16.50 -25.35
N VAL A 232 -38.39 -16.77 -24.69
CA VAL A 232 -38.67 -17.96 -23.91
C VAL A 232 -39.84 -18.68 -24.58
N THR A 233 -39.56 -19.87 -25.11
CA THR A 233 -40.54 -20.68 -25.83
C THR A 233 -40.34 -22.15 -25.53
N SER A 234 -41.42 -22.94 -25.58
CA SER A 234 -41.41 -24.40 -25.44
C SER A 234 -41.05 -24.92 -24.04
N HIS A 235 -41.35 -24.16 -22.99
CA HIS A 235 -41.09 -24.53 -21.59
C HIS A 235 -42.37 -24.51 -20.76
N SER A 236 -43.02 -25.67 -20.54
CA SER A 236 -44.26 -25.76 -19.72
C SER A 236 -43.96 -25.68 -18.23
N ALA A 237 -43.02 -26.51 -17.76
CA ALA A 237 -42.80 -26.69 -16.34
C ALA A 237 -42.16 -25.44 -15.70
N PRO A 238 -42.47 -25.14 -14.42
CA PRO A 238 -41.89 -24.02 -13.68
C PRO A 238 -40.36 -24.02 -13.74
N GLY A 239 -39.77 -22.90 -14.19
CA GLY A 239 -38.32 -22.74 -14.32
C GLY A 239 -37.61 -23.74 -15.23
N SER A 240 -38.34 -24.43 -16.13
CA SER A 240 -37.72 -25.35 -17.08
C SER A 240 -36.88 -24.65 -18.15
N TYR A 241 -37.15 -23.37 -18.41
CA TYR A 241 -36.21 -22.52 -19.12
C TYR A 241 -35.10 -22.09 -18.17
N MET A 242 -33.85 -22.26 -18.61
CA MET A 242 -32.66 -21.95 -17.83
C MET A 242 -31.72 -21.07 -18.65
N ARG A 243 -31.43 -19.86 -18.17
CA ARG A 243 -30.39 -19.00 -18.74
C ARG A 243 -29.34 -18.68 -17.70
N ASP A 244 -28.19 -19.36 -17.81
CA ASP A 244 -26.99 -19.00 -17.04
C ASP A 244 -26.43 -17.67 -17.54
N VAL A 245 -25.99 -16.82 -16.62
CA VAL A 245 -25.43 -15.50 -16.92
C VAL A 245 -23.91 -15.55 -16.76
N THR A 246 -23.19 -15.30 -17.85
CA THR A 246 -21.73 -15.26 -17.85
C THR A 246 -21.26 -13.81 -17.93
N TYR A 247 -20.67 -13.32 -16.83
CA TYR A 247 -20.08 -11.99 -16.76
C TYR A 247 -18.66 -11.97 -17.34
N HIS A 248 -18.22 -10.79 -17.79
CA HIS A 248 -16.85 -10.59 -18.25
C HIS A 248 -15.82 -10.56 -17.10
N ALA A 249 -16.28 -10.37 -15.86
CA ALA A 249 -15.50 -10.45 -14.63
C ALA A 249 -15.88 -11.71 -13.84
N SER A 250 -14.96 -12.23 -13.03
CA SER A 250 -15.24 -13.38 -12.17
C SER A 250 -16.23 -13.02 -11.07
N LEU A 251 -16.89 -14.03 -10.49
CA LEU A 251 -17.82 -13.77 -9.39
C LEU A 251 -17.09 -13.18 -8.18
N ASP A 252 -15.88 -13.63 -7.87
CA ASP A 252 -15.06 -13.08 -6.77
C ASP A 252 -14.74 -11.59 -6.99
N GLN A 253 -14.37 -11.21 -8.22
CA GLN A 253 -14.13 -9.81 -8.62
C GLN A 253 -15.38 -8.94 -8.46
N ILE A 254 -16.52 -9.44 -8.92
CA ILE A 254 -17.80 -8.72 -8.81
C ILE A 254 -18.21 -8.59 -7.34
N ARG A 255 -18.01 -9.64 -6.52
CA ARG A 255 -18.35 -9.62 -5.10
C ARG A 255 -17.44 -8.68 -4.31
N ALA A 256 -16.15 -8.61 -4.63
CA ALA A 256 -15.23 -7.63 -4.07
C ALA A 256 -15.68 -6.20 -4.39
N LEU A 257 -16.08 -5.93 -5.63
CA LEU A 257 -16.65 -4.65 -6.05
C LEU A 257 -17.94 -4.31 -5.30
N ILE A 258 -18.91 -5.22 -5.26
CA ILE A 258 -20.18 -5.02 -4.54
C ILE A 258 -19.91 -4.74 -3.07
N TYR A 259 -18.96 -5.43 -2.45
CA TYR A 259 -18.63 -5.24 -1.04
C TYR A 259 -18.21 -3.79 -0.72
N ILE A 260 -17.34 -3.19 -1.54
CA ILE A 260 -16.83 -1.84 -1.30
C ILE A 260 -17.73 -0.71 -1.82
N SER A 261 -18.68 -1.00 -2.71
CA SER A 261 -19.53 0.02 -3.32
C SER A 261 -20.57 0.55 -2.34
N GLU A 262 -20.99 1.81 -2.46
CA GLU A 262 -22.12 2.35 -1.68
C GLU A 262 -23.42 1.68 -2.12
N SER A 263 -23.62 1.59 -3.44
CA SER A 263 -24.82 1.02 -4.05
C SER A 263 -24.47 0.19 -5.28
N CYS A 264 -25.28 -0.84 -5.54
CA CYS A 264 -25.25 -1.57 -6.80
C CYS A 264 -26.68 -1.83 -7.26
N ARG A 265 -26.88 -1.84 -8.58
CA ARG A 265 -28.16 -2.12 -9.21
C ARG A 265 -28.00 -2.95 -10.47
N GLN A 266 -29.01 -3.77 -10.75
CA GLN A 266 -29.10 -4.52 -11.99
C GLN A 266 -30.54 -4.51 -12.49
N PHE A 267 -30.74 -4.10 -13.75
CA PHE A 267 -32.08 -4.06 -14.32
C PHE A 267 -32.52 -5.47 -14.73
N ILE A 268 -33.77 -5.83 -14.47
CA ILE A 268 -34.36 -7.09 -14.93
C ILE A 268 -35.74 -6.81 -15.52
N LYS A 269 -36.09 -7.53 -16.59
CA LYS A 269 -37.39 -7.45 -17.25
C LYS A 269 -37.86 -8.82 -17.71
N TYR A 270 -39.14 -9.10 -17.51
CA TYR A 270 -39.86 -10.16 -18.18
C TYR A 270 -41.08 -9.58 -18.89
N GLU A 271 -41.28 -9.99 -20.14
CA GLU A 271 -42.46 -9.71 -20.94
C GLU A 271 -43.19 -11.02 -21.18
N CYS A 272 -44.51 -11.02 -21.09
CA CYS A 272 -45.32 -12.22 -21.12
C CYS A 272 -46.57 -12.02 -21.99
N PHE A 273 -46.98 -13.09 -22.65
CA PHE A 273 -48.21 -13.22 -23.38
C PHE A 273 -48.75 -14.63 -23.12
N GLN A 274 -49.87 -14.72 -22.37
CA GLN A 274 -50.35 -15.98 -21.80
C GLN A 274 -49.25 -16.82 -21.11
N SER A 275 -48.42 -16.15 -20.30
CA SER A 275 -47.34 -16.81 -19.56
C SER A 275 -47.29 -16.25 -18.15
N LEU A 276 -47.46 -17.11 -17.15
CA LEU A 276 -47.45 -16.77 -15.74
C LEU A 276 -46.03 -16.51 -15.21
N MET A 277 -45.91 -15.54 -14.32
CA MET A 277 -44.76 -15.45 -13.41
C MET A 277 -45.05 -16.21 -12.12
N ASN A 278 -46.23 -16.02 -11.54
CA ASN A 278 -46.66 -16.68 -10.31
C ASN A 278 -48.13 -17.12 -10.42
N ASP A 279 -48.43 -18.31 -9.89
CA ASP A 279 -49.79 -18.73 -9.56
C ASP A 279 -49.99 -18.81 -8.03
N ALA A 280 -51.11 -19.35 -7.56
CA ALA A 280 -51.43 -19.43 -6.14
C ALA A 280 -50.38 -20.22 -5.30
N ASN A 281 -49.71 -21.21 -5.89
CA ASN A 281 -48.80 -22.12 -5.19
C ASN A 281 -47.44 -22.34 -5.91
N THR A 282 -47.26 -21.77 -7.10
CA THR A 282 -46.17 -22.10 -8.01
C THR A 282 -45.61 -20.82 -8.64
N ASP A 283 -44.31 -20.60 -8.49
CA ASP A 283 -43.62 -19.56 -9.26
C ASP A 283 -43.04 -20.19 -10.52
N TYR A 284 -43.40 -19.65 -11.67
CA TYR A 284 -42.89 -20.05 -12.99
C TYR A 284 -41.67 -19.22 -13.40
N ALA A 285 -41.55 -18.00 -12.89
CA ALA A 285 -40.47 -17.07 -13.21
C ALA A 285 -39.73 -16.59 -11.95
N TRP A 286 -38.40 -16.68 -11.95
CA TRP A 286 -37.55 -16.11 -10.92
C TRP A 286 -36.13 -15.89 -11.43
N TRP A 287 -35.35 -15.13 -10.67
CA TRP A 287 -33.90 -15.01 -10.88
C TRP A 287 -33.16 -15.68 -9.72
N VAL A 288 -31.90 -16.05 -9.97
CA VAL A 288 -31.05 -16.73 -8.99
C VAL A 288 -29.94 -15.79 -8.55
N THR A 289 -29.75 -15.72 -7.23
CA THR A 289 -28.75 -14.89 -6.57
C THR A 289 -27.34 -15.42 -6.79
N TRP A 290 -26.33 -14.63 -6.43
CA TRP A 290 -24.92 -15.04 -6.55
C TRP A 290 -24.57 -16.33 -5.80
N ASP A 291 -25.26 -16.59 -4.69
CA ASP A 291 -25.10 -17.78 -3.83
C ASP A 291 -26.04 -18.93 -4.19
N GLY A 292 -26.72 -18.86 -5.35
CA GLY A 292 -27.53 -19.95 -5.88
C GLY A 292 -28.93 -20.05 -5.29
N ARG A 293 -29.37 -19.08 -4.47
CA ARG A 293 -30.74 -19.06 -3.95
C ARG A 293 -31.71 -18.58 -5.03
N LYS A 294 -32.91 -19.15 -5.02
CA LYS A 294 -34.05 -18.60 -5.74
C LYS A 294 -34.47 -17.30 -5.04
N ALA A 295 -34.48 -16.20 -5.79
CA ALA A 295 -34.99 -14.93 -5.29
C ALA A 295 -36.51 -14.94 -5.13
N ASP A 296 -37.01 -14.20 -4.16
CA ASP A 296 -38.42 -14.12 -3.77
C ASP A 296 -39.04 -12.74 -4.04
N TYR A 297 -38.48 -11.99 -4.99
CA TYR A 297 -38.96 -10.67 -5.42
C TYR A 297 -38.46 -10.37 -6.84
N TRP A 298 -39.12 -9.43 -7.51
CA TRP A 298 -38.72 -8.97 -8.85
C TRP A 298 -38.11 -7.56 -8.82
N GLY A 299 -37.66 -7.08 -10.00
CA GLY A 299 -37.15 -5.72 -10.17
C GLY A 299 -38.11 -4.67 -9.63
N GLY A 300 -37.59 -3.71 -8.84
CA GLY A 300 -38.37 -2.64 -8.21
C GLY A 300 -39.13 -3.04 -6.94
N ALA A 301 -39.18 -4.32 -6.58
CA ALA A 301 -39.75 -4.79 -5.32
C ALA A 301 -38.68 -5.00 -4.23
N THR A 302 -39.11 -5.15 -2.98
CA THR A 302 -38.21 -5.45 -1.85
C THR A 302 -38.02 -6.96 -1.64
N PRO A 303 -36.85 -7.42 -1.17
CA PRO A 303 -36.65 -8.81 -0.77
C PRO A 303 -37.73 -9.32 0.18
N GLY A 304 -38.18 -10.57 0.00
CA GLY A 304 -39.25 -11.18 0.79
C GLY A 304 -40.67 -10.77 0.42
N SER A 305 -40.87 -9.85 -0.54
CA SER A 305 -42.21 -9.39 -0.91
C SER A 305 -43.03 -10.44 -1.67
N GLY A 306 -42.40 -11.33 -2.43
CA GLY A 306 -43.06 -12.21 -3.37
C GLY A 306 -43.73 -11.48 -4.53
N MET A 307 -43.37 -10.21 -4.78
CA MET A 307 -44.08 -9.32 -5.71
C MET A 307 -43.14 -8.68 -6.72
N CYS A 308 -43.75 -8.12 -7.77
CA CYS A 308 -43.12 -7.18 -8.69
C CYS A 308 -43.39 -5.73 -8.27
N ALA A 309 -42.73 -4.77 -8.92
CA ALA A 309 -42.89 -3.34 -8.62
C ALA A 309 -44.38 -2.92 -8.57
N CYS A 310 -45.18 -3.30 -9.57
CA CYS A 310 -46.60 -2.94 -9.60
C CYS A 310 -47.41 -3.55 -8.44
N GLY A 311 -47.03 -4.74 -7.96
CA GLY A 311 -47.72 -5.42 -6.85
C GLY A 311 -47.46 -4.71 -5.53
N VAL A 312 -46.22 -4.26 -5.31
CA VAL A 312 -45.85 -3.44 -4.15
C VAL A 312 -46.56 -2.09 -4.18
N GLU A 313 -46.66 -1.47 -5.35
CA GLU A 313 -47.27 -0.15 -5.52
C GLU A 313 -48.81 -0.18 -5.63
N GLY A 314 -49.40 -1.36 -5.83
CA GLY A 314 -50.84 -1.50 -6.10
C GLY A 314 -51.27 -0.93 -7.47
N THR A 315 -50.35 -0.90 -8.43
CA THR A 315 -50.52 -0.28 -9.75
C THR A 315 -50.62 -1.28 -10.90
N CYS A 316 -50.73 -2.59 -10.63
CA CYS A 316 -50.87 -3.58 -11.70
C CYS A 316 -52.17 -3.38 -12.50
N ASP A 317 -52.09 -3.56 -13.82
CA ASP A 317 -53.09 -3.14 -14.81
C ASP A 317 -54.53 -3.62 -14.57
N LYS A 318 -54.70 -4.78 -13.93
CA LYS A 318 -55.98 -5.48 -13.76
C LYS A 318 -56.36 -5.74 -12.29
N GLY A 319 -55.66 -5.12 -11.33
CA GLY A 319 -56.00 -5.19 -9.91
C GLY A 319 -54.87 -5.73 -9.02
N GLN A 320 -55.21 -6.28 -7.85
CA GLN A 320 -54.27 -6.71 -6.80
C GLN A 320 -53.56 -8.05 -7.09
N THR A 321 -52.97 -8.18 -8.28
CA THR A 321 -52.03 -9.29 -8.56
C THR A 321 -50.64 -8.96 -8.00
N LYS A 322 -49.79 -9.97 -7.82
CA LYS A 322 -48.41 -9.77 -7.36
C LYS A 322 -47.53 -9.16 -8.45
N CYS A 323 -47.82 -9.51 -9.70
CA CYS A 323 -47.15 -9.02 -10.90
C CYS A 323 -48.16 -8.79 -12.04
N ASN A 324 -47.80 -7.99 -13.05
CA ASN A 324 -48.63 -7.82 -14.23
C ASN A 324 -48.79 -9.13 -15.01
N CYS A 325 -47.73 -9.93 -15.13
CA CYS A 325 -47.76 -11.21 -15.84
C CYS A 325 -48.66 -12.29 -15.22
N ASP A 326 -49.03 -12.14 -13.94
CA ASP A 326 -49.94 -13.07 -13.27
C ASP A 326 -51.38 -13.01 -13.82
N ASN A 327 -51.70 -12.02 -14.65
CA ASN A 327 -52.99 -11.92 -15.33
C ASN A 327 -53.21 -13.02 -16.39
N ASN A 328 -52.14 -13.62 -16.90
CA ASN A 328 -52.17 -14.72 -17.88
C ASN A 328 -53.17 -14.53 -19.03
N ASP A 329 -53.18 -13.35 -19.64
CA ASP A 329 -54.12 -12.99 -20.69
C ASP A 329 -53.45 -12.84 -22.06
N THR A 330 -54.28 -12.62 -23.09
CA THR A 330 -53.85 -12.43 -24.49
C THR A 330 -53.36 -11.01 -24.77
N ALA A 331 -52.97 -10.26 -23.74
CA ALA A 331 -52.32 -8.96 -23.89
C ALA A 331 -50.84 -9.11 -23.53
N TRP A 332 -49.97 -8.44 -24.28
CA TRP A 332 -48.57 -8.34 -23.88
C TRP A 332 -48.48 -7.52 -22.60
N ARG A 333 -47.86 -8.10 -21.58
CA ARG A 333 -47.58 -7.47 -20.30
C ARG A 333 -46.10 -7.57 -19.99
N GLY A 334 -45.67 -6.83 -18.97
CA GLY A 334 -44.32 -6.99 -18.47
C GLY A 334 -44.15 -6.46 -17.06
N ASP A 335 -43.16 -7.02 -16.40
CA ASP A 335 -42.70 -6.63 -15.09
C ASP A 335 -41.20 -6.34 -15.18
N GLU A 336 -40.82 -5.14 -14.79
CA GLU A 336 -39.45 -4.66 -14.90
C GLU A 336 -39.05 -3.78 -13.72
N GLY A 337 -37.75 -3.65 -13.50
CA GLY A 337 -37.21 -2.73 -12.51
C GLY A 337 -35.77 -3.06 -12.14
N PHE A 338 -35.21 -2.26 -11.24
CA PHE A 338 -33.88 -2.50 -10.71
C PHE A 338 -33.92 -3.41 -9.48
N LEU A 339 -33.06 -4.42 -9.49
CA LEU A 339 -32.64 -5.15 -8.30
C LEU A 339 -31.56 -4.32 -7.60
N THR A 340 -31.78 -3.92 -6.35
CA THR A 340 -30.89 -3.01 -5.62
C THR A 340 -30.36 -3.61 -4.31
N HIS A 341 -30.83 -4.79 -3.92
CA HIS A 341 -30.36 -5.46 -2.71
C HIS A 341 -29.00 -6.12 -2.96
N LYS A 342 -27.93 -5.38 -2.66
CA LYS A 342 -26.53 -5.82 -2.85
C LYS A 342 -26.22 -7.24 -2.39
N PRO A 343 -26.71 -7.72 -1.22
CA PRO A 343 -26.41 -9.07 -0.76
C PRO A 343 -26.86 -10.18 -1.71
N ASP A 344 -27.85 -9.95 -2.58
CA ASP A 344 -28.33 -10.95 -3.54
C ASP A 344 -27.67 -10.85 -4.93
N LEU A 345 -27.02 -9.74 -5.24
CA LEU A 345 -26.38 -9.48 -6.54
C LEU A 345 -25.00 -10.14 -6.66
N PRO A 346 -24.52 -10.41 -7.90
CA PRO A 346 -25.23 -10.25 -9.18
C PRO A 346 -26.25 -11.36 -9.46
N VAL A 347 -27.11 -11.17 -10.48
CA VAL A 347 -27.96 -12.24 -11.02
C VAL A 347 -27.09 -13.28 -11.73
N THR A 348 -27.15 -14.54 -11.33
CA THR A 348 -26.38 -15.64 -11.94
C THR A 348 -27.19 -16.47 -12.92
N GLN A 349 -28.52 -16.45 -12.80
CA GLN A 349 -29.39 -17.25 -13.65
C GLN A 349 -30.80 -16.66 -13.72
N LEU A 350 -31.46 -16.87 -14.86
CA LEU A 350 -32.87 -16.57 -15.07
C LEU A 350 -33.64 -17.87 -15.32
N ARG A 351 -34.81 -17.98 -14.70
CA ARG A 351 -35.68 -19.17 -14.73
C ARG A 351 -37.07 -18.74 -15.16
N PHE A 352 -37.62 -19.42 -16.16
CA PHE A 352 -38.96 -19.16 -16.69
C PHE A 352 -39.68 -20.47 -17.02
N GLY A 353 -41.01 -20.42 -17.12
CA GLY A 353 -41.89 -21.54 -17.45
C GLY A 353 -43.18 -21.03 -18.09
N ASP A 354 -44.19 -21.89 -18.19
CA ASP A 354 -45.50 -21.56 -18.80
C ASP A 354 -45.40 -20.90 -20.20
N THR A 355 -44.63 -21.53 -21.10
CA THR A 355 -44.44 -21.11 -22.50
C THR A 355 -44.55 -22.28 -23.49
N ALA A 356 -45.33 -23.31 -23.16
CA ALA A 356 -45.36 -24.57 -23.93
C ALA A 356 -46.23 -24.56 -25.20
N SER A 357 -47.15 -23.60 -25.33
CA SER A 357 -48.01 -23.44 -26.50
C SER A 357 -47.42 -22.38 -27.44
N PRO A 358 -47.65 -22.45 -28.78
CA PRO A 358 -47.27 -21.35 -29.69
C PRO A 358 -47.93 -20.01 -29.33
N PHE A 359 -48.94 -20.03 -28.45
CA PHE A 359 -49.62 -18.84 -27.95
C PHE A 359 -49.17 -18.42 -26.54
N HIS A 360 -48.24 -19.16 -25.90
CA HIS A 360 -47.68 -18.82 -24.59
C HIS A 360 -46.24 -18.39 -24.80
N LEU A 361 -45.98 -17.08 -24.76
CA LEU A 361 -44.70 -16.51 -25.15
C LEU A 361 -44.14 -15.66 -24.02
N GLY A 362 -42.83 -15.74 -23.83
CA GLY A 362 -42.08 -14.89 -22.91
C GLY A 362 -40.88 -14.24 -23.58
N PHE A 363 -40.46 -13.09 -23.08
CA PHE A 363 -39.15 -12.52 -23.38
C PHE A 363 -38.52 -11.99 -22.11
N HIS A 364 -37.23 -12.26 -21.92
CA HIS A 364 -36.49 -11.68 -20.80
C HIS A 364 -35.38 -10.77 -21.28
N ARG A 365 -34.96 -9.86 -20.39
CA ARG A 365 -33.78 -9.04 -20.56
C ARG A 365 -33.16 -8.75 -19.19
N LEU A 366 -31.85 -8.93 -19.08
CA LEU A 366 -31.07 -8.56 -17.91
C LEU A 366 -30.11 -7.44 -18.26
N GLY A 367 -30.11 -6.35 -17.52
CA GLY A 367 -29.18 -5.24 -17.75
C GLY A 367 -27.82 -5.48 -17.09
N LYS A 368 -26.83 -4.69 -17.51
CA LYS A 368 -25.50 -4.64 -16.89
C LYS A 368 -25.61 -4.39 -15.39
N LEU A 369 -24.70 -4.98 -14.63
CA LEU A 369 -24.51 -4.63 -13.22
C LEU A 369 -23.81 -3.27 -13.14
N ARG A 370 -24.36 -2.36 -12.35
CA ARG A 370 -23.84 -1.01 -12.13
C ARG A 370 -23.61 -0.77 -10.64
N CYS A 371 -22.42 -0.34 -10.26
CA CYS A 371 -22.02 -0.12 -8.86
C CYS A 371 -21.32 1.25 -8.70
N SER A 372 -21.58 1.97 -7.61
CA SER A 372 -20.99 3.29 -7.31
C SER A 372 -20.41 3.36 -5.91
#